data_AF-A0A090QPM1-F1
#
_entry.id   AF-A0A090QPM1-F1
#
_cell.length_a   1.000
_cell.length_b   1.000
_cell.length_c   1.000
_cell.angle_alpha   90.00
_cell.angle_beta   90.00
_cell.angle_gamma   90.00
#
_symmetry.space_group_name_H-M   'P 1'
#
loop_
_entity.id
_entity.type
_entity.pdbx_description
1 polymer ?
#
loop_
_entity_poly.entity_id
_entity_poly.type
_entity_poly.pdbx_seq_one_letter_code
_entity_poly.pdbx_strand_id
1 'polypeptide(L)' 'MTVSQGIAQLEVNQRSSQLIEQADNHLYLAKAQGRNQFYAQATS' A
#
# COMPACT_ATOMS: atom_id res chain seq x y z
N MET A 1 -17.71 -6.73 -9.40
CA MET A 1 -16.79 -5.57 -9.30
C MET A 1 -15.65 -5.99 -8.37
N THR A 2 -14.41 -5.65 -8.70
CA THR A 2 -13.22 -5.97 -7.87
C THR A 2 -12.47 -4.69 -7.53
N VAL A 3 -11.68 -4.72 -6.45
CA VAL A 3 -10.85 -3.60 -6.01
C VAL A 3 -9.41 -4.05 -5.79
N SER A 4 -8.45 -3.15 -5.98
CA SER A 4 -7.05 -3.37 -5.60
C SER A 4 -6.73 -2.47 -4.42
N GLN A 5 -5.84 -2.92 -3.52
CA GLN A 5 -5.59 -2.22 -2.26
C GLN A 5 -4.09 -2.12 -1.99
N GLY A 6 -3.63 -0.95 -1.54
CA GLY A 6 -2.29 -0.78 -0.99
C GLY A 6 -2.38 -0.56 0.51
N ILE A 7 -1.68 -1.36 1.28
CA ILE A 7 -1.72 -1.33 2.74
C ILE A 7 -0.34 -0.95 3.24
N ALA A 8 -0.26 0.13 4.01
CA ALA A 8 0.95 0.59 4.67
C ALA A 8 0.71 0.68 6.19
N GLN A 9 1.76 0.42 6.97
CA GLN A 9 1.74 0.53 8.42
C GLN A 9 2.40 1.84 8.84
N LEU A 10 1.80 2.53 9.81
CA LEU A 10 2.36 3.76 10.36
C LEU A 10 3.59 3.41 11.22
N GLU A 11 4.75 3.92 10.82
CA GLU A 11 5.98 3.79 11.58
C GLU A 11 6.17 4.91 12.62
N VAL A 12 6.97 4.65 13.65
CA VAL A 12 7.28 5.64 14.68
C VAL A 12 8.00 6.84 14.03
N ASN A 13 7.51 8.05 14.31
CA ASN A 13 7.98 9.33 13.72
C ASN A 13 7.66 9.52 12.22
N GLN A 14 6.86 8.65 11.61
CA GLN A 14 6.42 8.85 10.22
C GLN A 14 5.32 9.92 10.15
N ARG A 15 5.42 10.81 9.16
CA ARG A 15 4.35 11.78 8.87
C ARG A 15 3.20 11.09 8.14
N SER A 16 1.97 11.49 8.41
CA SER A 16 0.78 10.94 7.73
C SER A 16 0.85 11.05 6.21
N SER A 17 1.47 12.10 5.67
CA SER A 17 1.66 12.26 4.22
C SER A 17 2.55 11.16 3.63
N GLN A 18 3.60 10.74 4.36
CA GLN A 18 4.49 9.66 3.94
C GLN A 18 3.80 8.30 4.02
N LEU A 19 2.94 8.09 5.03
CA LEU A 19 2.12 6.88 5.13
C LEU A 19 1.16 6.76 3.93
N ILE A 20 0.48 7.85 3.56
CA ILE A 20 -0.43 7.87 2.42
C ILE A 20 0.32 7.60 1.12
N GLU A 21 1.46 8.23 0.91
CA GLU A 21 2.31 8.00 -0.27
C GLU A 21 2.76 6.54 -0.38
N GLN A 22 3.14 5.90 0.74
CA GLN A 22 3.46 4.47 0.77
C GLN A 22 2.26 3.59 0.41
N ALA A 23 1.08 3.87 0.98
CA ALA A 23 -0.14 3.13 0.67
C ALA A 23 -0.52 3.28 -0.83
N ASP A 24 -0.35 4.45 -1.41
CA ASP A 24 -0.61 4.69 -2.84
C ASP A 24 0.39 3.96 -3.74
N ASN A 25 1.68 3.95 -3.37
CA ASN A 25 2.70 3.16 -4.07
C ASN A 25 2.38 1.66 -4.03
N HIS A 26 1.95 1.15 -2.88
CA HIS A 26 1.51 -0.25 -2.75
C HIS A 26 0.27 -0.56 -3.60
N LEU A 27 -0.67 0.39 -3.72
CA LEU A 27 -1.83 0.24 -4.60
C LEU A 27 -1.41 0.13 -6.06
N TYR A 28 -0.37 0.86 -6.48
CA TYR A 28 0.18 0.76 -7.82
C TYR A 28 0.76 -0.65 -8.08
N LEU A 29 1.49 -1.21 -7.12
CA LEU A 29 2.02 -2.58 -7.20
C LEU A 29 0.90 -3.62 -7.29
N ALA A 30 -0.15 -3.48 -6.48
CA ALA A 30 -1.31 -4.36 -6.52
C ALA A 30 -2.03 -4.34 -7.90
N LYS A 31 -2.07 -3.17 -8.55
CA LYS A 31 -2.60 -3.05 -9.92
C LYS A 31 -1.67 -3.69 -10.95
N ALA A 32 -0.36 -3.50 -10.82
CA ALA A 32 0.64 -4.05 -11.74
C ALA A 32 0.67 -5.59 -11.74
N GLN A 33 0.35 -6.22 -10.60
CA GLN A 33 0.27 -7.68 -10.45
C GLN A 33 -1.03 -8.32 -11.00
N GLY A 34 -1.86 -7.56 -11.71
CA GLY A 34 -3.08 -8.07 -12.36
C GLY A 34 -4.40 -7.57 -11.76
N ARG A 35 -4.35 -6.61 -10.81
CA ARG A 35 -5.52 -6.07 -10.07
C ARG A 35 -6.22 -7.14 -9.22
N ASN A 36 -7.26 -6.73 -8.48
CA ASN A 36 -7.97 -7.61 -7.53
C ASN A 36 -7.03 -8.27 -6.51
N GLN A 37 -5.97 -7.55 -6.14
CA GLN A 37 -4.98 -7.97 -5.16
C GLN A 37 -4.79 -6.85 -4.13
N PHE A 38 -4.22 -7.22 -2.99
CA PHE A 38 -3.64 -6.25 -2.07
C PHE A 38 -2.13 -6.39 -2.07
N TYR A 39 -1.44 -5.28 -1.81
CA TYR A 39 -0.02 -5.28 -1.52
C TYR A 39 0.21 -4.70 -0.13
N ALA A 40 0.90 -5.45 0.72
CA ALA A 40 1.35 -5.05 2.04
C ALA A 40 2.80 -5.48 2.19
N GLN A 41 3.69 -4.55 2.53
CA GLN A 41 5.07 -4.90 2.82
C GLN A 41 5.13 -5.44 4.25
N ALA A 42 5.62 -6.68 4.40
CA ALA A 42 5.86 -7.25 5.72
C ALA A 42 7.02 -6.50 6.38
N THR A 43 6.74 -5.81 7.48
CA THR A 43 7.76 -5.32 8.41
C THR A 43 8.33 -6.52 9.17
N SER A 44 9.63 -6.73 9.05
CA SER A 44 10.40 -7.75 9.78
C SER A 44 10.81 -7.25 11.15
#